data_AF-A0A919RZB1-F1
#
_entry.id   AF-A0A919RZB1-F1
#
_cell.length_a   1.000
_cell.length_b   1.000
_cell.length_c   1.000
_cell.angle_alpha   90.00
_cell.angle_beta   90.00
_cell.angle_gamma   90.00
#
_symmetry.space_group_name_H-M   'P 1'
#
loop_
_entity.id
_entity.type
_entity.pdbx_description
1 polymer ?
#
loop_
_entity_poly.entity_id
_entity_poly.type
_entity_poly.pdbx_seq_one_letter_code
_entity_poly.pdbx_strand_id
1 'polypeptide(L)'
;MKNILLIVIIVISIVHAVLFFYFRERKNHLLSYFQYHIIMLMILFVSIKYLMDKVPIYYTLFFLIFTILNIVRTVKWLINSNKTNFYFISLYLVESFFVIVTSYANLYGIFNNLFSKDALTLVDTMYYSITTITTTGYGDIYPTCSITKFIAASEMLIGYFYGAIVIAIIVSKFIEIANNEKKSQ
;
A
#
# COMPACT_ATOMS: atom_id res chain seq x y z
N MET A 1 -26.47 -9.23 -4.59
CA MET A 1 -25.57 -9.47 -3.43
C MET A 1 -24.21 -8.79 -3.54
N LYS A 2 -23.48 -8.87 -4.68
CA LYS A 2 -22.13 -8.27 -4.83
C LYS A 2 -22.05 -6.75 -4.56
N ASN A 3 -23.03 -5.97 -5.02
CA ASN A 3 -23.07 -4.50 -4.82
C ASN A 3 -23.34 -4.09 -3.37
N ILE A 4 -24.08 -4.91 -2.59
CA ILE A 4 -24.43 -4.60 -1.20
C ILE A 4 -23.18 -4.67 -0.32
N LEU A 5 -22.37 -5.72 -0.48
CA LEU A 5 -21.13 -5.87 0.29
C LEU A 5 -20.12 -4.75 -0.04
N LEU A 6 -20.11 -4.25 -1.28
CA LEU A 6 -19.29 -3.08 -1.66
C LEU A 6 -19.76 -1.81 -0.96
N ILE A 7 -21.07 -1.52 -1.02
CA ILE A 7 -21.65 -0.35 -0.36
C ILE A 7 -21.36 -0.40 1.14
N VAL A 8 -21.51 -1.58 1.77
CA VAL A 8 -21.19 -1.76 3.20
C VAL A 8 -19.73 -1.43 3.48
N ILE A 9 -18.77 -1.89 2.66
CA ILE A 9 -17.35 -1.60 2.90
C ILE A 9 -17.01 -0.13 2.64
N ILE A 10 -17.58 0.49 1.61
CA ILE A 10 -17.42 1.93 1.35
C ILE A 10 -17.97 2.73 2.53
N VAL A 11 -19.16 2.40 3.00
CA VAL A 11 -19.78 3.05 4.16
C VAL A 11 -18.92 2.89 5.41
N ILE A 12 -18.42 1.68 5.70
CA ILE A 12 -17.54 1.46 6.86
C ILE A 12 -16.21 2.24 6.70
N SER A 13 -15.65 2.31 5.49
CA SER A 13 -14.42 3.06 5.21
C SER A 13 -14.64 4.57 5.39
N ILE A 14 -15.78 5.10 4.95
CA ILE A 14 -16.17 6.49 5.15
C ILE A 14 -16.38 6.77 6.65
N VAL A 15 -17.08 5.90 7.37
CA VAL A 15 -17.30 6.03 8.82
C VAL A 15 -15.96 6.08 9.56
N HIS A 16 -15.04 5.17 9.26
CA HIS A 16 -13.72 5.18 9.89
C HIS A 16 -12.88 6.40 9.48
N ALA A 17 -12.99 6.89 8.23
CA ALA A 17 -12.33 8.12 7.82
C ALA A 17 -12.84 9.34 8.60
N VAL A 18 -14.16 9.45 8.80
CA VAL A 18 -14.78 10.51 9.61
C VAL A 18 -14.33 10.41 11.07
N LEU A 19 -14.37 9.21 11.65
CA LEU A 19 -13.90 8.97 13.03
C LEU A 19 -12.41 9.28 13.17
N PHE A 20 -11.58 8.94 12.18
CA PHE A 20 -10.16 9.28 12.19
C PHE A 20 -9.94 10.80 12.28
N PHE A 21 -10.65 11.60 11.48
CA PHE A 21 -10.57 13.07 11.56
C PHE A 21 -11.06 13.59 12.90
N TYR A 22 -12.18 13.06 13.40
CA TYR A 22 -12.74 13.42 14.69
C TYR A 22 -11.79 13.13 15.87
N PHE A 23 -11.19 11.93 15.93
CA PHE A 23 -10.28 11.55 17.01
C PHE A 23 -8.89 12.16 16.89
N ARG A 24 -8.47 12.53 15.67
CA ARG A 24 -7.24 13.30 15.44
C ARG A 24 -7.28 14.67 16.11
N GLU A 25 -8.42 15.36 16.09
CA GLU A 25 -8.58 16.68 16.74
C GLU A 25 -8.51 16.60 18.26
N ARG A 26 -8.90 15.46 18.87
CA ARG A 26 -8.88 15.26 20.33
C ARG A 26 -7.53 14.80 20.91
N LYS A 27 -6.43 14.84 20.15
CA LYS A 27 -5.07 14.41 20.57
C LYS A 27 -4.95 12.95 21.07
N ASN A 28 -5.94 12.10 20.87
CA ASN A 28 -5.85 10.66 21.15
C ASN A 28 -5.15 9.93 20.01
N HIS A 29 -3.82 10.13 19.92
CA HIS A 29 -2.99 9.62 18.83
C HIS A 29 -3.07 8.10 18.67
N LEU A 30 -3.17 7.34 19.77
CA LEU A 30 -3.19 5.87 19.72
C LEU A 30 -4.47 5.30 19.07
N LEU A 31 -5.63 5.91 19.37
CA LEU A 31 -6.92 5.48 18.83
C LEU A 31 -7.07 5.85 17.34
N SER A 32 -6.51 6.99 16.93
CA SER A 32 -6.49 7.36 15.51
C SER A 32 -5.57 6.46 14.68
N TYR A 33 -4.46 5.95 15.23
CA TYR A 33 -3.65 4.93 14.54
C TYR A 33 -4.41 3.61 14.38
N PHE A 34 -5.05 3.13 15.44
CA PHE A 34 -5.80 1.87 15.40
C PHE A 34 -6.94 1.92 14.37
N GLN A 35 -7.70 3.02 14.32
CA GLN A 35 -8.75 3.21 13.33
C GLN A 35 -8.21 3.25 11.90
N TYR A 36 -7.04 3.84 11.70
CA TYR A 36 -6.41 3.86 10.39
C TYR A 36 -6.00 2.46 9.92
N HIS A 37 -5.39 1.65 10.80
CA HIS A 37 -5.03 0.26 10.46
C HIS A 37 -6.25 -0.55 10.05
N ILE A 38 -7.39 -0.37 10.74
CA ILE A 38 -8.65 -1.01 10.35
C ILE A 38 -9.06 -0.57 8.93
N ILE A 39 -8.96 0.72 8.58
CA ILE A 39 -9.27 1.20 7.22
C ILE A 39 -8.36 0.53 6.19
N MET A 40 -7.05 0.46 6.45
CA MET A 40 -6.10 -0.13 5.52
C MET A 40 -6.33 -1.64 5.33
N LEU A 41 -6.62 -2.37 6.42
CA LEU A 41 -6.98 -3.79 6.35
C LEU A 41 -8.28 -4.02 5.57
N MET A 42 -9.27 -3.14 5.73
CA MET A 42 -10.51 -3.19 4.94
C MET A 42 -10.26 -2.92 3.46
N ILE A 43 -9.39 -1.96 3.13
CA ILE A 43 -8.97 -1.67 1.76
C ILE A 43 -8.20 -2.84 1.15
N LEU A 44 -7.30 -3.45 1.92
CA LEU A 44 -6.57 -4.65 1.49
C LEU A 44 -7.54 -5.79 1.22
N PHE A 45 -8.47 -6.07 2.13
CA PHE A 45 -9.49 -7.10 1.97
C PHE A 45 -10.35 -6.87 0.72
N VAL A 46 -10.75 -5.62 0.48
CA VAL A 46 -11.43 -5.18 -0.75
C VAL A 46 -10.57 -5.51 -1.96
N SER A 47 -9.31 -5.04 -1.99
CA SER A 47 -8.42 -5.24 -3.14
C SER A 47 -8.20 -6.71 -3.49
N ILE A 48 -8.10 -7.61 -2.49
CA ILE A 48 -7.93 -9.05 -2.67
C ILE A 48 -9.21 -9.68 -3.21
N LYS A 49 -10.36 -9.38 -2.60
CA LYS A 49 -11.66 -9.87 -3.08
C LYS A 49 -11.92 -9.45 -4.53
N TYR A 50 -11.47 -8.25 -4.90
CA TYR A 50 -11.67 -7.67 -6.22
C TYR A 50 -10.74 -8.25 -7.29
N LEU A 51 -9.56 -8.73 -6.90
CA LEU A 51 -8.66 -9.51 -7.77
C LEU A 51 -9.39 -10.72 -8.38
N MET A 52 -10.41 -11.26 -7.70
CA MET A 52 -11.20 -12.41 -8.16
C MET A 52 -12.33 -12.07 -9.15
N ASP A 53 -12.72 -10.80 -9.31
CA ASP A 53 -14.01 -10.43 -9.91
C ASP A 53 -13.95 -9.47 -11.14
N LYS A 54 -12.78 -9.31 -11.79
CA LYS A 54 -12.52 -8.42 -12.97
C LYS A 54 -13.08 -6.99 -12.79
N VAL A 55 -12.24 -6.12 -12.25
CA VAL A 55 -12.64 -4.81 -11.71
C VAL A 55 -12.49 -3.68 -12.75
N PRO A 56 -13.35 -2.65 -12.70
CA PRO A 56 -13.13 -1.42 -13.45
C PRO A 56 -11.87 -0.66 -13.01
N ILE A 57 -11.06 -0.24 -13.98
CA ILE A 57 -9.74 0.38 -13.77
C ILE A 57 -9.72 1.58 -12.79
N TYR A 58 -10.81 2.35 -12.73
CA TYR A 58 -10.88 3.55 -11.88
C TYR A 58 -10.84 3.24 -10.38
N TYR A 59 -11.33 2.08 -9.94
CA TYR A 59 -11.22 1.67 -8.54
C TYR A 59 -9.77 1.38 -8.15
N THR A 60 -9.04 0.68 -9.02
CA THR A 60 -7.64 0.35 -8.79
C THR A 60 -6.77 1.61 -8.74
N LEU A 61 -7.02 2.58 -9.64
CA LEU A 61 -6.34 3.87 -9.63
C LEU A 61 -6.65 4.67 -8.36
N PHE A 62 -7.90 4.65 -7.88
CA PHE A 62 -8.27 5.28 -6.61
C PHE A 62 -7.48 4.72 -5.43
N PHE A 63 -7.36 3.39 -5.31
CA PHE A 63 -6.58 2.76 -4.24
C PHE A 63 -5.09 3.07 -4.31
N LEU A 64 -4.53 3.13 -5.52
CA LEU A 64 -3.13 3.50 -5.74
C LEU A 64 -2.86 4.95 -5.28
N ILE A 65 -3.70 5.89 -5.69
CA ILE A 65 -3.62 7.31 -5.28
C ILE A 65 -3.77 7.43 -3.77
N PHE A 66 -4.76 6.75 -3.18
CA PHE A 66 -4.98 6.74 -1.74
C PHE A 66 -3.74 6.24 -0.98
N THR A 67 -3.11 5.19 -1.48
CA THR A 67 -1.89 4.60 -0.88
C THR A 67 -0.70 5.55 -0.97
N ILE A 68 -0.50 6.24 -2.10
CA ILE A 68 0.55 7.25 -2.24
C ILE A 68 0.34 8.40 -1.25
N LEU A 69 -0.90 8.93 -1.15
CA LEU A 69 -1.23 9.99 -0.20
C LEU A 69 -0.98 9.56 1.25
N ASN A 70 -1.25 8.30 1.56
CA ASN A 70 -1.01 7.69 2.86
C ASN A 70 0.47 7.57 3.22
N ILE A 71 1.31 7.15 2.27
CA ILE A 71 2.77 7.11 2.46
C ILE A 71 3.29 8.53 2.74
N VAL A 72 2.90 9.53 1.94
CA VAL A 72 3.31 10.93 2.14
C VAL A 72 2.88 11.45 3.52
N ARG A 73 1.65 11.16 3.95
CA ARG A 73 1.16 11.54 5.29
C ARG A 73 1.97 10.90 6.39
N THR A 74 2.33 9.62 6.24
CA THR A 74 3.13 8.87 7.22
C THR A 74 4.53 9.45 7.34
N VAL A 75 5.18 9.75 6.21
CA VAL A 75 6.49 10.41 6.19
C VAL A 75 6.43 11.78 6.87
N LYS A 76 5.44 12.63 6.52
CA LYS A 76 5.25 13.94 7.19
C LYS A 76 5.01 13.81 8.69
N TRP A 77 4.25 12.80 9.10
CA TRP A 77 4.01 12.55 10.52
C TRP A 77 5.27 12.10 11.24
N LEU A 78 6.07 11.23 10.62
CA LEU A 78 7.34 10.75 11.15
C LEU A 78 8.32 11.90 11.37
N ILE A 79 8.42 12.83 10.41
CA ILE A 79 9.28 14.02 10.51
C ILE A 79 8.84 14.95 11.65
N ASN A 80 7.54 15.09 11.88
CA ASN A 80 6.99 16.06 12.83
C ASN A 80 6.78 15.51 14.26
N SER A 81 7.04 14.23 14.51
CA SER A 81 6.70 13.57 15.77
C SER A 81 7.94 13.17 16.58
N ASN A 82 8.11 13.77 17.75
CA ASN A 82 9.25 13.53 18.64
C ASN A 82 9.25 12.17 19.36
N LYS A 83 8.14 11.41 19.31
CA LYS A 83 7.99 10.10 19.98
C LYS A 83 7.11 9.16 19.14
N THR A 84 7.59 8.77 17.98
CA THR A 84 6.92 7.75 17.17
C THR A 84 7.24 6.34 17.69
N ASN A 85 6.19 5.55 17.92
CA ASN A 85 6.34 4.14 18.25
C ASN A 85 6.66 3.36 16.96
N PHE A 86 7.84 2.73 16.96
CA PHE A 86 8.36 1.96 15.83
C PHE A 86 7.40 0.86 15.37
N TYR A 87 6.69 0.22 16.31
CA TYR A 87 5.71 -0.82 16.00
C TYR A 87 4.66 -0.34 15.00
N PHE A 88 4.03 0.81 15.26
CA PHE A 88 3.02 1.36 14.37
C PHE A 88 3.61 1.62 12.98
N ILE A 89 4.75 2.31 12.91
CA ILE A 89 5.41 2.62 11.63
C ILE A 89 5.69 1.36 10.82
N SER A 90 6.23 0.31 11.46
CA SER A 90 6.50 -0.97 10.78
C SER A 90 5.23 -1.61 10.23
N LEU A 91 4.12 -1.56 10.98
CA LEU A 91 2.83 -2.08 10.55
C LEU A 91 2.28 -1.29 9.35
N TYR A 92 2.37 0.04 9.37
CA TYR A 92 1.99 0.90 8.24
C TYR A 92 2.76 0.58 6.96
N LEU A 93 4.09 0.38 7.09
CA LEU A 93 4.92 0.04 5.95
C LEU A 93 4.48 -1.31 5.37
N VAL A 94 4.36 -2.35 6.19
CA VAL A 94 3.91 -3.68 5.73
C VAL A 94 2.55 -3.61 5.05
N GLU A 95 1.55 -2.94 5.63
CA GLU A 95 0.22 -2.78 5.03
C GLU A 95 0.28 -2.07 3.67
N SER A 96 1.03 -0.96 3.58
CA SER A 96 1.17 -0.22 2.32
C SER A 96 1.85 -1.04 1.22
N PHE A 97 2.84 -1.89 1.57
CA PHE A 97 3.46 -2.81 0.61
C PHE A 97 2.42 -3.75 0.01
N PHE A 98 1.61 -4.40 0.85
CA PHE A 98 0.57 -5.32 0.37
C PHE A 98 -0.50 -4.61 -0.46
N VAL A 99 -0.91 -3.40 -0.11
CA VAL A 99 -1.88 -2.64 -0.89
C VAL A 99 -1.33 -2.22 -2.26
N ILE A 100 -0.05 -1.83 -2.35
CA ILE A 100 0.57 -1.55 -3.66
C ILE A 100 0.58 -2.81 -4.51
N VAL A 101 1.05 -3.93 -3.94
CA VAL A 101 1.14 -5.21 -4.63
C VAL A 101 -0.22 -5.65 -5.19
N THR A 102 -1.26 -5.62 -4.35
CA THR A 102 -2.60 -6.04 -4.77
C THR A 102 -3.22 -5.06 -5.78
N SER A 103 -2.93 -3.77 -5.68
CA SER A 103 -3.40 -2.76 -6.64
C SER A 103 -2.78 -2.99 -8.02
N TYR A 104 -1.47 -3.22 -8.10
CA TYR A 104 -0.81 -3.53 -9.37
C TYR A 104 -1.23 -4.89 -9.93
N ALA A 105 -1.36 -5.90 -9.08
CA ALA A 105 -1.89 -7.21 -9.50
C ALA A 105 -3.28 -7.09 -10.13
N ASN A 106 -4.14 -6.20 -9.62
CA ASN A 106 -5.43 -5.87 -10.22
C ASN A 106 -5.28 -5.20 -11.59
N LEU A 107 -4.36 -4.23 -11.75
CA LEU A 107 -4.09 -3.61 -13.05
C LEU A 107 -3.61 -4.63 -14.08
N TYR A 108 -2.71 -5.53 -13.69
CA TYR A 108 -2.24 -6.61 -14.56
C TYR A 108 -3.35 -7.60 -14.91
N GLY A 109 -4.25 -7.90 -13.97
CA GLY A 109 -5.43 -8.73 -14.20
C GLY A 109 -6.38 -8.15 -15.24
N ILE A 110 -6.52 -6.82 -15.31
CA ILE A 110 -7.33 -6.14 -16.34
C ILE A 110 -6.72 -6.34 -17.74
N PHE A 111 -5.40 -6.35 -17.84
CA PHE A 111 -4.66 -6.49 -19.10
C PHE A 111 -3.98 -7.87 -19.24
N ASN A 112 -4.58 -8.91 -18.65
CA ASN A 112 -3.94 -10.22 -18.46
C ASN A 112 -3.54 -10.96 -19.77
N ASN A 113 -4.10 -10.57 -20.91
CA ASN A 113 -3.78 -11.12 -22.23
C ASN A 113 -2.65 -10.36 -22.95
N LEU A 114 -2.08 -9.30 -22.33
CA LEU A 114 -1.05 -8.44 -22.92
C LEU A 114 0.34 -8.66 -22.27
N PHE A 115 0.62 -9.94 -21.95
CA PHE A 115 1.84 -10.43 -21.30
C PHE A 115 2.43 -11.61 -22.09
N SER A 116 3.62 -12.07 -21.68
CA SER A 116 4.34 -13.19 -22.30
C SER A 116 3.61 -14.53 -22.20
N LYS A 117 2.73 -14.70 -21.21
CA LYS A 117 1.90 -15.87 -20.98
C LYS A 117 0.46 -15.57 -21.39
N ASP A 118 -0.19 -16.54 -22.04
CA ASP A 118 -1.62 -16.43 -22.37
C ASP A 118 -2.46 -16.39 -21.08
N ALA A 119 -3.20 -15.29 -20.91
CA ALA A 119 -4.11 -15.02 -19.79
C ALA A 119 -3.51 -15.28 -18.40
N LEU A 120 -2.88 -14.26 -17.81
CA LEU A 120 -2.39 -14.34 -16.43
C LEU A 120 -3.49 -14.74 -15.43
N THR A 121 -3.16 -15.69 -14.56
CA THR A 121 -3.97 -16.07 -13.40
C THR A 121 -3.82 -15.07 -12.26
N LEU A 122 -4.68 -15.18 -11.24
CA LEU A 122 -4.59 -14.43 -9.99
C LEU A 122 -3.20 -14.49 -9.34
N VAL A 123 -2.63 -15.70 -9.34
CA VAL A 123 -1.32 -15.97 -8.73
C VAL A 123 -0.21 -15.36 -9.59
N ASP A 124 -0.34 -15.46 -10.92
CA ASP A 124 0.62 -14.87 -11.85
C ASP A 124 0.70 -13.34 -11.71
N THR A 125 -0.44 -12.65 -11.56
CA THR A 125 -0.44 -11.17 -11.43
C THR A 125 0.12 -10.70 -10.09
N MET A 126 -0.17 -11.43 -9.00
CA MET A 126 0.42 -11.17 -7.69
C MET A 126 1.93 -11.42 -7.70
N TYR A 127 2.37 -12.54 -8.28
CA TYR A 127 3.77 -12.89 -8.42
C TYR A 127 4.53 -11.85 -9.27
N TYR A 128 3.98 -11.45 -10.41
CA TYR A 128 4.59 -10.44 -11.28
C TYR A 128 4.68 -9.08 -10.57
N SER A 129 3.64 -8.67 -9.84
CA SER A 129 3.64 -7.45 -9.02
C SER A 129 4.72 -7.49 -7.92
N ILE A 130 4.80 -8.57 -7.14
CA ILE A 130 5.83 -8.75 -6.09
C ILE A 130 7.24 -8.70 -6.69
N THR A 131 7.49 -9.43 -7.77
CA THR A 131 8.82 -9.49 -8.39
C THR A 131 9.22 -8.15 -9.02
N THR A 132 8.24 -7.38 -9.50
CA THR A 132 8.45 -6.02 -10.06
C THR A 132 8.75 -5.00 -8.96
N ILE A 133 7.91 -4.88 -7.93
CA ILE A 133 8.10 -3.88 -6.85
C ILE A 133 9.37 -4.16 -6.02
N THR A 134 9.75 -5.43 -5.87
CA THR A 134 10.99 -5.82 -5.17
C THR A 134 12.23 -5.74 -6.05
N THR A 135 12.08 -5.33 -7.32
CA THR A 135 13.17 -5.24 -8.31
C THR A 135 13.84 -6.58 -8.65
N THR A 136 13.22 -7.70 -8.27
CA THR A 136 13.75 -9.05 -8.53
C THR A 136 13.67 -9.41 -10.02
N GLY A 137 12.49 -9.22 -10.62
CA GLY A 137 12.27 -9.37 -12.07
C GLY A 137 12.84 -10.65 -12.71
N TYR A 138 12.36 -11.84 -12.33
CA TYR A 138 12.87 -13.11 -12.86
C TYR A 138 12.78 -13.26 -14.40
N GLY A 139 11.90 -12.49 -15.05
CA GLY A 139 11.80 -12.42 -16.52
C GLY A 139 10.98 -13.53 -17.16
N ASP A 140 10.36 -14.40 -16.37
CA ASP A 140 9.42 -15.44 -16.78
C ASP A 140 8.05 -14.87 -17.22
N ILE A 141 7.60 -13.81 -16.54
CA ILE A 141 6.43 -13.03 -16.93
C ILE A 141 6.90 -11.62 -17.28
N TYR A 142 6.52 -11.11 -18.47
CA TYR A 142 6.84 -9.75 -18.88
C TYR A 142 5.77 -9.14 -19.80
N PRO A 143 5.59 -7.81 -19.77
CA PRO A 143 4.58 -7.11 -20.56
C PRO A 143 4.97 -7.04 -22.04
N THR A 144 4.02 -7.33 -22.94
CA THR A 144 4.27 -7.36 -24.38
C THR A 144 3.75 -6.11 -25.10
N CYS A 145 2.87 -5.33 -24.48
CA CYS A 145 2.25 -4.13 -25.06
C CYS A 145 2.68 -2.83 -24.36
N SER A 146 2.55 -1.69 -25.05
CA SER A 146 2.94 -0.38 -24.52
C SER A 146 2.24 -0.02 -23.21
N ILE A 147 0.94 -0.32 -23.09
CA ILE A 147 0.18 -0.02 -21.86
C ILE A 147 0.66 -0.86 -20.67
N THR A 148 0.92 -2.16 -20.86
CA THR A 148 1.40 -3.04 -19.79
C THR A 148 2.84 -2.74 -19.41
N LYS A 149 3.68 -2.33 -20.37
CA LYS A 149 5.03 -1.81 -20.11
C LYS A 149 4.99 -0.52 -19.29
N PHE A 150 4.08 0.40 -19.61
CA PHE A 150 3.93 1.65 -18.86
C PHE A 150 3.49 1.39 -17.41
N ILE A 151 2.52 0.49 -17.21
CA ILE A 151 2.07 0.11 -15.85
C ILE A 151 3.24 -0.51 -15.07
N ALA A 152 3.98 -1.46 -15.66
CA ALA A 152 5.14 -2.06 -15.03
C ALA A 152 6.23 -1.03 -14.68
N ALA A 153 6.54 -0.11 -15.59
CA ALA A 153 7.51 0.96 -15.34
C ALA A 153 7.07 1.87 -14.17
N SER A 154 5.76 2.16 -14.06
CA SER A 154 5.23 2.92 -12.92
C SER A 154 5.40 2.17 -11.59
N GLU A 155 5.18 0.85 -11.58
CA GLU A 155 5.39 0.03 -10.39
C GLU A 155 6.85 0.00 -9.96
N MET A 156 7.76 -0.15 -10.93
CA MET A 156 9.21 -0.11 -10.66
C MET A 156 9.62 1.21 -9.99
N LEU A 157 9.11 2.35 -10.49
CA LEU A 157 9.36 3.67 -9.88
C LEU A 157 8.80 3.75 -8.45
N ILE A 158 7.57 3.28 -8.23
CA ILE A 158 6.96 3.25 -6.89
C ILE A 158 7.78 2.37 -5.95
N GLY A 159 8.19 1.18 -6.39
CA GLY A 159 9.02 0.25 -5.60
C GLY A 159 10.34 0.88 -5.21
N TYR A 160 11.00 1.58 -6.14
CA TYR A 160 12.26 2.28 -5.87
C TYR A 160 12.12 3.34 -4.77
N PHE A 161 11.13 4.23 -4.86
CA PHE A 161 10.88 5.23 -3.82
C PHE A 161 10.41 4.62 -2.50
N TYR A 162 9.57 3.60 -2.56
CA TYR A 162 9.07 2.91 -1.39
C TYR A 162 10.20 2.27 -0.59
N GLY A 163 11.10 1.53 -1.24
CA GLY A 163 12.28 0.95 -0.61
C GLY A 163 13.19 2.01 0.03
N ALA A 164 13.43 3.13 -0.65
CA ALA A 164 14.19 4.25 -0.11
C ALA A 164 13.56 4.83 1.18
N ILE A 165 12.23 4.99 1.21
CA ILE A 165 11.49 5.46 2.38
C ILE A 165 11.62 4.48 3.55
N VAL A 166 11.47 3.17 3.30
CA VAL A 166 11.61 2.12 4.33
C VAL A 166 13.00 2.19 4.96
N ILE A 167 14.05 2.23 4.14
CA ILE A 167 15.44 2.31 4.63
C ILE A 167 15.65 3.60 5.43
N ALA A 168 15.21 4.75 4.92
CA ALA A 168 15.39 6.04 5.60
C ALA A 168 14.73 6.08 6.99
N ILE A 169 13.53 5.50 7.11
CA ILE A 169 12.80 5.39 8.38
C ILE A 169 13.56 4.49 9.37
N ILE A 170 13.99 3.31 8.93
CA ILE A 170 14.71 2.35 9.77
C ILE A 170 16.02 2.98 10.28
N VAL A 171 16.81 3.58 9.39
CA VAL A 171 18.08 4.25 9.75
C VAL A 171 17.86 5.39 10.72
N SER A 172 16.84 6.23 10.49
CA SER A 172 16.50 7.34 11.39
C SER A 172 16.18 6.85 12.79
N LYS A 173 15.50 5.70 12.93
CA LYS A 173 15.18 5.12 14.24
C LYS A 173 16.40 4.52 14.94
N PHE A 174 17.29 3.85 14.20
CA PHE A 174 18.55 3.36 14.76
C PHE A 174 19.41 4.50 15.31
N ILE A 175 19.49 5.63 14.60
CA ILE A 175 20.21 6.82 15.05
C ILE A 175 19.56 7.41 16.32
N GLU A 176 18.24 7.48 16.39
CA GLU A 176 17.51 7.95 17.57
C GLU A 176 17.82 7.09 18.82
N ILE A 177 17.80 5.76 18.68
CA ILE A 177 18.11 4.82 19.76
C ILE A 177 19.55 5.03 20.25
N ALA A 178 20.52 5.05 19.33
CA ALA A 178 21.94 5.22 19.66
C ALA A 178 22.22 6.57 20.36
N ASN A 179 21.53 7.64 19.96
CA ASN A 179 21.66 8.95 20.60
C ASN A 179 21.04 9.00 22.01
N ASN A 180 19.97 8.24 22.25
CA ASN A 180 19.33 8.17 23.57
C ASN A 180 20.19 7.37 24.57
N GLU A 181 20.84 6.30 24.13
CA GLU A 181 21.78 5.52 24.96
C GLU A 181 22.96 6.39 25.43
N LYS A 182 23.55 7.18 24.53
CA LYS A 182 24.65 8.11 24.87
C LYS A 182 24.25 9.21 25.86
N LYS A 183 22.98 9.61 25.91
CA LYS A 183 22.48 10.61 26.87
C LYS A 183 22.20 10.03 28.26
N SER A 184 22.09 8.70 28.36
CA SER A 184 21.82 7.99 29.61
C SER A 184 23.09 7.51 30.34
N GLN A 185 24.25 7.64 29.71
CA GLN A 185 25.59 7.43 30.29
C GLN A 185 26.18 8.77 30.72
#